data_AF-A0A9K3KYW4-F1
#
_entry.id   AF-A0A9K3KYW4-F1
#
_cell.length_a   1.000
_cell.length_b   1.000
_cell.length_c   1.000
_cell.angle_alpha   90.00
_cell.angle_beta   90.00
_cell.angle_gamma   90.00
#
_symmetry.space_group_name_H-M   'P 1'
#
loop_
_entity.id
_entity.type
_entity.pdbx_description
1 polymer ?
#
loop_
_entity_poly.entity_id
_entity_poly.type
_entity_poly.pdbx_seq_one_letter_code
_entity_poly.pdbx_strand_id
1 'polypeptide(L)'
;MCALVAIDPSMALNGFRNRNNHHCCGCCRSSFRPLCTTPSFSLQLSRAEPNDDAHDEEESLYDTGTSSLNLKTFQRRRDKLRLQTRQRQWQQPPNPLLDDPTDFVQALLQALQQTSPLHGGGALVLLQSSTESWRQTILKSIGAPLDGTNEQVAPTLQAALERDDNQFAILVDKNLHYQTHNTDSNNDNRTGNTVVKWYFPSDVLDFQDGTCWVESRLRTVPDDQLWVAAGWSLRQRTSDGAWLLDGVDWQDFRDDFRPGIGREEWERICG
;
A
#
# COMPACT_ATOMS: atom_id res chain seq x y z
N MET A 1 -0.85 29.76 12.05
CA MET A 1 -1.38 29.97 10.69
C MET A 1 -1.02 28.74 9.88
N CYS A 2 -1.89 27.74 9.84
CA CYS A 2 -1.71 26.54 9.02
C CYS A 2 -2.64 26.69 7.82
N ALA A 3 -2.06 26.73 6.63
CA ALA A 3 -2.81 26.74 5.38
C ALA A 3 -3.42 25.35 5.15
N LEU A 4 -4.73 25.25 5.35
CA LEU A 4 -5.53 24.08 4.97
C LEU A 4 -5.71 24.11 3.46
N VAL A 5 -5.07 23.17 2.76
CA VAL A 5 -5.44 22.82 1.40
C VAL A 5 -6.61 21.86 1.53
N ALA A 6 -7.83 22.39 1.39
CA ALA A 6 -8.98 21.58 1.07
C ALA A 6 -8.66 20.81 -0.22
N ILE A 7 -8.68 19.48 -0.15
CA ILE A 7 -8.78 18.66 -1.35
C ILE A 7 -10.14 19.02 -1.96
N ASP A 8 -10.10 19.66 -3.13
CA ASP A 8 -11.29 20.15 -3.82
C ASP A 8 -12.23 18.97 -4.13
N PRO A 9 -13.46 18.94 -3.57
CA PRO A 9 -14.44 17.89 -3.85
C PRO A 9 -15.04 17.99 -5.27
N SER A 10 -14.60 18.95 -6.10
CA SER A 10 -15.12 19.14 -7.47
C SER A 10 -14.76 18.06 -8.48
N MET A 11 -13.90 17.09 -8.13
CA MET A 11 -13.49 15.99 -9.03
C MET A 11 -14.35 14.72 -8.94
N ALA A 12 -15.29 14.61 -7.98
CA ALA A 12 -16.09 13.39 -7.80
C ALA A 12 -17.49 13.40 -8.46
N LEU A 13 -17.97 14.52 -9.01
CA LEU A 13 -19.33 14.62 -9.57
C LEU A 13 -19.43 15.50 -10.81
N ASN A 14 -18.83 15.09 -11.93
CA ASN A 14 -19.19 15.63 -13.25
C ASN A 14 -19.07 14.56 -14.34
N GLY A 15 -20.03 13.65 -14.38
CA GLY A 15 -20.06 12.55 -15.34
C GLY A 15 -21.42 12.14 -15.88
N PHE A 16 -22.49 12.93 -15.70
CA PHE A 16 -23.78 12.68 -16.40
C PHE A 16 -24.46 14.00 -16.75
N ARG A 17 -24.04 14.62 -17.85
CA ARG A 17 -24.86 15.60 -18.57
C ARG A 17 -25.18 15.08 -19.96
N ASN A 18 -26.42 14.61 -20.07
CA ASN A 18 -27.14 14.33 -21.29
C ASN A 18 -27.09 15.56 -22.22
N ARG A 19 -26.39 15.46 -23.36
CA ARG A 19 -26.46 16.45 -24.44
C ARG A 19 -27.09 15.80 -25.66
N ASN A 20 -28.39 16.07 -25.81
CA ASN A 20 -29.11 15.89 -27.06
C ASN A 20 -28.59 16.88 -28.12
N ASN A 21 -28.41 16.33 -29.32
CA ASN A 21 -28.55 16.94 -30.65
C ASN A 21 -27.94 18.32 -30.93
N HIS A 22 -26.88 18.32 -31.75
CA HIS A 22 -26.94 19.02 -33.04
C HIS A 22 -25.95 18.43 -34.05
N HIS A 23 -26.46 18.24 -35.28
CA HIS A 23 -25.74 17.94 -36.51
C HIS A 23 -24.53 18.85 -36.75
N CYS A 24 -23.44 18.28 -37.28
CA CYS A 24 -22.81 18.78 -38.51
C CYS A 24 -21.77 17.82 -39.08
N CYS A 25 -21.64 17.91 -40.41
CA CYS A 25 -20.99 17.00 -41.34
C CYS A 25 -19.47 16.86 -41.21
N GLY A 26 -18.99 15.65 -41.51
CA GLY A 26 -18.06 15.39 -42.62
C GLY A 26 -16.67 16.02 -42.60
N CYS A 27 -15.65 15.19 -42.32
CA CYS A 27 -14.47 15.07 -43.20
C CYS A 27 -13.68 13.80 -42.86
N CYS A 28 -13.58 12.92 -43.85
CA CYS A 28 -12.69 11.77 -43.87
C CYS A 28 -11.22 12.25 -43.86
N ARG A 29 -10.43 11.79 -42.88
CA ARG A 29 -8.98 11.60 -43.07
C ARG A 29 -8.53 10.36 -42.29
N SER A 30 -8.36 9.30 -43.07
CA SER A 30 -7.62 8.10 -42.74
C SER A 30 -6.16 8.44 -42.43
N SER A 31 -5.79 8.38 -41.15
CA SER A 31 -4.40 8.46 -40.71
C SER A 31 -3.99 7.09 -40.20
N PHE A 32 -3.09 6.46 -40.95
CA PHE A 32 -2.37 5.25 -40.58
C PHE A 32 -1.77 5.39 -39.17
N ARG A 33 -2.11 4.45 -38.27
CA ARG A 33 -1.38 4.27 -37.01
C ARG A 33 -0.20 3.33 -37.26
N PRO A 34 1.03 3.67 -36.83
CA PRO A 34 2.12 2.71 -36.81
C PRO A 34 1.85 1.70 -35.69
N LEU A 35 1.93 0.41 -36.03
CA LEU A 35 1.99 -0.68 -35.07
C LEU A 35 3.30 -0.57 -34.31
N CYS A 36 3.27 0.03 -33.13
CA CYS A 36 4.35 -0.10 -32.15
C CYS A 36 4.26 -1.50 -31.53
N THR A 37 4.85 -2.49 -32.18
CA THR A 37 5.23 -3.75 -31.54
C THR A 37 6.26 -3.44 -30.46
N THR A 38 5.83 -3.41 -29.21
CA THR A 38 6.73 -3.44 -28.07
C THR A 38 7.42 -4.80 -28.05
N PRO A 39 8.76 -4.86 -27.88
CA PRO A 39 9.43 -6.13 -27.68
C PRO A 39 8.96 -6.71 -26.34
N SER A 40 8.21 -7.81 -26.41
CA SER A 40 7.93 -8.66 -25.26
C SER A 40 9.26 -9.25 -24.80
N PHE A 41 9.92 -8.58 -23.85
CA PHE A 41 11.01 -9.15 -23.08
C PHE A 41 10.39 -10.17 -22.11
N SER A 42 10.12 -11.37 -22.62
CA SER A 42 9.95 -12.54 -21.77
C SER A 42 11.31 -12.85 -21.15
N LEU A 43 11.60 -12.20 -20.03
CA LEU A 43 12.62 -12.69 -19.11
C LEU A 43 12.10 -14.01 -18.57
N GLN A 44 12.43 -15.10 -19.27
CA GLN A 44 12.45 -16.42 -18.67
C GLN A 44 13.50 -16.39 -17.56
N LEU A 45 13.10 -15.85 -16.40
CA LEU A 45 13.83 -16.02 -15.18
C LEU A 45 13.69 -17.50 -14.85
N SER A 46 14.61 -18.30 -15.39
CA SER A 46 14.80 -19.69 -15.03
C SER A 46 14.96 -19.69 -13.52
N ARG A 47 13.85 -20.04 -12.85
CA ARG A 47 13.77 -20.27 -11.41
C ARG A 47 14.74 -21.40 -11.15
N ALA A 48 15.98 -21.04 -10.86
CA ALA A 48 16.95 -21.93 -10.27
C ALA A 48 16.38 -22.25 -8.90
N GLU A 49 15.50 -23.24 -8.85
CA GLU A 49 15.15 -23.95 -7.63
C GLU A 49 16.50 -24.34 -7.02
N PRO A 50 16.87 -23.78 -5.86
CA PRO A 50 18.06 -24.25 -5.19
C PRO A 50 17.81 -25.74 -4.91
N ASN A 51 18.60 -26.60 -5.55
CA ASN A 51 18.71 -28.01 -5.15
C ASN A 51 19.25 -28.00 -3.71
N ASP A 52 18.33 -27.93 -2.75
CA ASP A 52 18.57 -28.07 -1.32
C ASP A 52 18.78 -29.54 -0.92
N ASP A 53 19.15 -30.41 -1.88
CA ASP A 53 19.69 -31.75 -1.64
C ASP A 53 21.19 -31.70 -1.28
N ALA A 54 21.59 -30.69 -0.51
CA ALA A 54 22.79 -30.82 0.31
C ALA A 54 22.38 -31.73 1.48
N HIS A 55 22.50 -33.04 1.26
CA HIS A 55 22.61 -33.99 2.35
C HIS A 55 23.61 -33.42 3.36
N ASP A 56 23.09 -32.95 4.50
CA ASP A 56 23.87 -32.71 5.70
C ASP A 56 24.50 -34.06 6.06
N GLU A 57 25.68 -34.33 5.50
CA GLU A 57 26.52 -35.40 5.97
C GLU A 57 26.72 -35.14 7.46
N GLU A 58 26.22 -36.11 8.23
CA GLU A 58 26.18 -36.20 9.67
C GLU A 58 27.63 -36.17 10.20
N GLU A 59 28.23 -34.98 10.24
CA GLU A 59 29.62 -34.80 10.62
C GLU A 59 29.75 -35.12 12.11
N SER A 60 30.49 -36.20 12.37
CA SER A 60 30.56 -36.89 13.65
C SER A 60 30.96 -35.99 14.80
N LEU A 61 30.19 -36.15 15.87
CA LEU A 61 30.14 -35.49 17.16
C LEU A 61 31.42 -35.64 18.02
N TYR A 62 32.55 -35.06 17.65
CA TYR A 62 33.66 -34.88 18.61
C TYR A 62 34.48 -33.62 18.32
N ASP A 63 34.06 -32.46 18.84
CA ASP A 63 35.04 -31.41 19.16
C ASP A 63 34.59 -30.53 20.33
N THR A 64 35.05 -30.94 21.52
CA THR A 64 35.15 -30.12 22.73
C THR A 64 36.19 -29.00 22.51
N GLY A 65 35.80 -27.97 21.76
CA GLY A 65 36.65 -26.84 21.41
C GLY A 65 35.86 -25.53 21.37
N THR A 66 35.36 -25.09 22.53
CA THR A 66 34.72 -23.79 22.71
C THR A 66 35.61 -22.65 22.21
N SER A 67 35.06 -21.81 21.31
CA SER A 67 35.44 -20.40 21.00
C SER A 67 35.92 -20.06 19.59
N SER A 68 35.86 -20.99 18.64
CA SER A 68 35.88 -20.61 17.22
C SER A 68 34.44 -20.37 16.75
N LEU A 69 33.93 -19.14 16.96
CA LEU A 69 32.78 -18.62 16.20
C LEU A 69 33.08 -18.82 14.72
N ASN A 70 32.49 -19.87 14.13
CA ASN A 70 32.84 -20.34 12.81
C ASN A 70 32.50 -19.25 11.78
N LEU A 71 33.52 -18.56 11.25
CA LEU A 71 33.36 -17.49 10.28
C LEU A 71 32.50 -17.92 9.09
N LYS A 72 32.57 -19.19 8.70
CA LYS A 72 31.77 -19.76 7.61
C LYS A 72 30.27 -19.81 7.96
N THR A 73 29.90 -20.15 9.20
CA THR A 73 28.48 -20.14 9.61
C THR A 73 27.91 -18.72 9.65
N PHE A 74 28.71 -17.74 10.09
CA PHE A 74 28.31 -16.33 10.03
C PHE A 74 28.14 -15.83 8.59
N GLN A 75 29.06 -16.16 7.68
CA GLN A 75 28.96 -15.82 6.26
C GLN A 75 27.70 -16.42 5.63
N ARG A 76 27.44 -17.72 5.84
CA ARG A 76 26.22 -18.39 5.36
C ARG A 76 24.95 -17.71 5.89
N ARG A 77 24.91 -17.36 7.18
CA ARG A 77 23.76 -16.65 7.77
C ARG A 77 23.57 -15.26 7.17
N ARG A 78 24.65 -14.50 6.96
CA ARG A 78 24.60 -13.17 6.33
C ARG A 78 24.09 -13.26 4.90
N ASP A 79 24.59 -14.21 4.12
CA ASP A 79 24.21 -14.34 2.71
C ASP A 79 22.77 -14.83 2.58
N LYS A 80 22.32 -15.74 3.46
CA LYS A 80 20.90 -16.14 3.59
C LYS A 80 20.00 -14.94 3.90
N LEU A 81 20.37 -14.09 4.87
CA LEU A 81 19.63 -12.88 5.19
C LEU A 81 19.58 -11.89 4.02
N ARG A 82 20.70 -11.71 3.30
CA ARG A 82 20.74 -10.86 2.10
C ARG A 82 19.81 -11.35 1.00
N LEU A 83 19.77 -12.67 0.76
CA LEU A 83 18.86 -13.29 -0.20
C LEU A 83 17.40 -13.04 0.21
N GLN A 84 17.07 -13.28 1.48
CA GLN A 84 15.71 -13.05 2.01
C GLN A 84 15.29 -11.58 1.90
N THR A 85 16.18 -10.64 2.25
CA THR A 85 15.91 -9.21 2.09
C THR A 85 15.67 -8.84 0.64
N ARG A 86 16.49 -9.37 -0.28
CA ARG A 86 16.32 -9.14 -1.72
C ARG A 86 15.00 -9.72 -2.23
N GLN A 87 14.65 -10.94 -1.84
CA GLN A 87 13.37 -11.56 -2.21
C GLN A 87 12.17 -10.75 -1.72
N ARG A 88 12.23 -10.21 -0.50
CA ARG A 88 11.18 -9.32 0.01
C ARG A 88 11.11 -8.01 -0.77
N GLN A 89 12.26 -7.40 -1.06
CA GLN A 89 12.32 -6.17 -1.87
C GLN A 89 11.72 -6.38 -3.26
N TRP A 90 11.88 -7.57 -3.85
CA TRP A 90 11.29 -7.92 -5.15
C TRP A 90 9.77 -8.08 -5.10
N GLN A 91 9.16 -8.17 -3.93
CA GLN A 91 7.71 -8.21 -3.77
C GLN A 91 7.15 -6.84 -3.37
N GLN A 92 8.01 -5.86 -3.06
CA GLN A 92 7.57 -4.54 -2.64
C GLN A 92 7.23 -3.65 -3.83
N PRO A 93 6.14 -2.87 -3.76
CA PRO A 93 5.86 -1.88 -4.76
C PRO A 93 6.91 -0.74 -4.73
N PRO A 94 7.16 -0.05 -5.86
CA PRO A 94 6.60 -0.29 -7.20
C PRO A 94 7.37 -1.39 -7.94
N ASN A 95 6.75 -2.55 -8.13
CA ASN A 95 7.34 -3.70 -8.81
C ASN A 95 6.55 -4.00 -10.09
N PRO A 96 7.20 -4.02 -11.27
CA PRO A 96 6.53 -4.31 -12.54
C PRO A 96 6.05 -5.77 -12.66
N LEU A 97 6.47 -6.67 -11.77
CA LEU A 97 5.95 -8.06 -11.74
C LEU A 97 4.61 -8.19 -11.02
N LEU A 98 4.11 -7.12 -10.39
CA LEU A 98 2.77 -7.07 -9.81
C LEU A 98 1.80 -6.59 -10.89
N ASP A 99 1.46 -7.48 -11.83
CA ASP A 99 0.59 -7.14 -12.96
C ASP A 99 -0.84 -6.81 -12.51
N ASP A 100 -1.34 -7.52 -11.50
CA ASP A 100 -2.68 -7.29 -10.91
C ASP A 100 -2.67 -6.07 -9.97
N PRO A 101 -3.50 -5.03 -10.24
CA PRO A 101 -3.72 -3.89 -9.36
C PRO A 101 -4.06 -4.27 -7.91
N THR A 102 -4.79 -5.37 -7.72
CA THR A 102 -5.18 -5.86 -6.39
C THR A 102 -3.97 -6.34 -5.60
N ASP A 103 -3.07 -7.09 -6.27
CA ASP A 103 -1.82 -7.56 -5.68
C ASP A 103 -0.90 -6.39 -5.33
N PHE A 104 -0.86 -5.34 -6.16
CA PHE A 104 -0.14 -4.10 -5.85
C PHE A 104 -0.66 -3.46 -4.55
N VAL A 105 -1.98 -3.25 -4.43
CA VAL A 105 -2.58 -2.64 -3.23
C VAL A 105 -2.34 -3.52 -2.00
N GLN A 106 -2.49 -4.84 -2.13
CA GLN A 106 -2.23 -5.77 -1.04
C GLN A 106 -0.75 -5.74 -0.60
N ALA A 107 0.19 -5.73 -1.54
CA ALA A 107 1.62 -5.64 -1.23
C ALA A 107 1.97 -4.30 -0.56
N LEU A 108 1.35 -3.20 -1.00
CA LEU A 108 1.50 -1.88 -0.38
C LEU A 108 0.99 -1.86 1.07
N LEU A 109 -0.21 -2.40 1.31
CA LEU A 109 -0.78 -2.52 2.66
C LEU A 109 0.10 -3.37 3.57
N GLN A 110 0.59 -4.51 3.08
CA GLN A 110 1.53 -5.35 3.83
C GLN A 110 2.83 -4.63 4.15
N ALA A 111 3.36 -3.84 3.22
CA ALA A 111 4.57 -3.04 3.45
C ALA A 111 4.34 -1.97 4.53
N LEU A 112 3.17 -1.32 4.54
CA LEU A 112 2.77 -0.33 5.55
C LEU A 112 2.68 -0.91 6.96
N GLN A 113 2.16 -2.14 7.08
CA GLN A 113 2.06 -2.87 8.35
C GLN A 113 3.40 -3.41 8.86
N GLN A 114 4.41 -3.55 7.99
CA GLN A 114 5.75 -3.99 8.38
C GLN A 114 6.54 -2.82 8.99
N THR A 115 6.37 -2.58 10.29
CA THR A 115 7.14 -1.56 11.00
C THR A 115 8.59 -2.00 11.16
N SER A 116 9.44 -1.60 10.22
CA SER A 116 10.89 -1.75 10.35
C SER A 116 11.45 -0.61 11.19
N PRO A 117 12.07 -0.88 12.35
CA PRO A 117 12.52 0.16 13.28
C PRO A 117 13.68 1.02 12.75
N LEU A 118 14.33 0.62 11.65
CA LEU A 118 15.57 1.27 11.22
C LEU A 118 15.42 2.23 10.03
N HIS A 119 14.36 2.21 9.22
CA HIS A 119 14.33 2.96 7.94
C HIS A 119 12.96 3.49 7.48
N GLY A 120 12.00 3.74 8.37
CA GLY A 120 10.68 4.29 7.97
C GLY A 120 9.92 3.37 7.00
N GLY A 121 10.10 2.05 7.16
CA GLY A 121 9.89 1.01 6.14
C GLY A 121 8.64 1.17 5.27
N GLY A 122 7.46 1.15 5.88
CA GLY A 122 6.19 1.24 5.15
C GLY A 122 5.95 2.59 4.48
N ALA A 123 6.19 3.69 5.21
CA ALA A 123 6.05 5.04 4.67
C ALA A 123 6.99 5.32 3.49
N LEU A 124 8.22 4.78 3.51
CA LEU A 124 9.16 4.89 2.40
C LEU A 124 8.63 4.17 1.15
N VAL A 125 8.10 2.95 1.33
CA VAL A 125 7.49 2.18 0.23
C VAL A 125 6.30 2.93 -0.35
N LEU A 126 5.44 3.53 0.49
CA LEU A 126 4.33 4.36 0.05
C LEU A 126 4.80 5.55 -0.81
N LEU A 127 5.82 6.29 -0.36
CA LEU A 127 6.37 7.42 -1.12
C LEU A 127 7.01 6.98 -2.44
N GLN A 128 7.75 5.86 -2.44
CA GLN A 128 8.36 5.31 -3.66
C GLN A 128 7.34 4.77 -4.64
N SER A 129 6.22 4.26 -4.14
CA SER A 129 5.12 3.71 -4.93
C SER A 129 4.09 4.75 -5.35
N SER A 130 4.27 6.02 -5.01
CA SER A 130 3.33 7.09 -5.34
C SER A 130 3.70 7.80 -6.64
N THR A 131 2.70 8.31 -7.36
CA THR A 131 2.93 9.29 -8.43
C THR A 131 3.49 10.59 -7.85
N GLU A 132 4.16 11.40 -8.67
CA GLU A 132 4.71 12.68 -8.20
C GLU A 132 3.61 13.63 -7.70
N SER A 133 2.45 13.66 -8.36
CA SER A 133 1.29 14.44 -7.92
C SER A 133 0.80 14.00 -6.55
N TRP A 134 0.64 12.69 -6.34
CA TRP A 134 0.18 12.17 -5.05
C TRP A 134 1.21 12.36 -3.95
N ARG A 135 2.50 12.15 -4.26
CA ARG A 135 3.62 12.42 -3.36
C ARG A 135 3.58 13.87 -2.85
N GLN A 136 3.39 14.85 -3.73
CA GLN A 136 3.27 16.25 -3.32
C GLN A 136 2.06 16.49 -2.40
N THR A 137 0.94 15.83 -2.63
CA THR A 137 -0.22 15.89 -1.73
C THR A 137 0.11 15.33 -0.35
N ILE A 138 0.78 14.17 -0.28
CA ILE A 138 1.25 13.59 0.98
C ILE A 138 2.18 14.56 1.72
N LEU A 139 3.18 15.12 1.03
CA LEU A 139 4.15 16.05 1.61
C LEU A 139 3.47 17.29 2.21
N LYS A 140 2.51 17.88 1.49
CA LYS A 140 1.73 19.03 1.98
C LYS A 140 0.93 18.67 3.23
N SER A 141 0.28 17.51 3.23
CA SER A 141 -0.56 17.06 4.35
C SER A 141 0.21 16.84 5.65
N ILE A 142 1.48 16.45 5.57
CA ILE A 142 2.35 16.28 6.76
C ILE A 142 3.23 17.50 7.05
N GLY A 143 3.13 18.56 6.25
CA GLY A 143 3.95 19.77 6.39
C GLY A 143 5.44 19.57 6.07
N ALA A 144 5.78 18.60 5.22
CA ALA A 144 7.15 18.33 4.79
C ALA A 144 7.58 19.24 3.62
N PRO A 145 8.89 19.51 3.45
CA PRO A 145 9.39 20.22 2.27
C PRO A 145 9.06 19.49 0.97
N LEU A 146 8.63 20.23 -0.06
CA LEU A 146 8.24 19.66 -1.37
C LEU A 146 9.43 19.07 -2.15
N ASP A 147 10.63 19.58 -1.85
CA ASP A 147 11.92 19.16 -2.40
C ASP A 147 12.63 18.10 -1.52
N GLY A 148 12.01 17.67 -0.41
CA GLY A 148 12.56 16.64 0.45
C GLY A 148 12.68 15.29 -0.25
N THR A 149 13.78 14.58 -0.01
CA THR A 149 13.94 13.21 -0.53
C THR A 149 13.04 12.25 0.23
N ASN A 150 12.67 11.13 -0.40
CA ASN A 150 11.78 10.15 0.22
C ASN A 150 12.33 9.63 1.55
N GLU A 151 13.64 9.46 1.67
CA GLU A 151 14.32 8.99 2.88
C GLU A 151 14.27 10.02 4.02
N GLN A 152 14.31 11.31 3.69
CA GLN A 152 14.20 12.39 4.67
C GLN A 152 12.77 12.53 5.19
N VAL A 153 11.79 12.30 4.31
CA VAL A 153 10.36 12.49 4.59
C VAL A 153 9.74 11.27 5.27
N ALA A 154 10.15 10.06 4.89
CA ALA A 154 9.54 8.82 5.35
C ALA A 154 9.41 8.70 6.88
N PRO A 155 10.40 9.09 7.70
CA PRO A 155 10.23 9.07 9.16
C PRO A 155 9.12 9.99 9.66
N THR A 156 9.00 11.20 9.09
CA THR A 156 7.94 12.16 9.43
C THR A 156 6.56 11.65 9.01
N LEU A 157 6.46 11.05 7.81
CA LEU A 157 5.23 10.43 7.34
C LEU A 157 4.84 9.24 8.22
N GLN A 158 5.80 8.36 8.54
CA GLN A 158 5.58 7.23 9.43
C GLN A 158 5.06 7.70 10.79
N ALA A 159 5.72 8.69 11.39
CA ALA A 159 5.29 9.26 12.66
C ALA A 159 3.89 9.89 12.57
N ALA A 160 3.55 10.52 11.44
CA ALA A 160 2.22 11.08 11.21
C ALA A 160 1.15 9.98 11.10
N LEU A 161 1.43 8.90 10.36
CA LEU A 161 0.53 7.76 10.24
C LEU A 161 0.34 7.04 11.58
N GLU A 162 1.39 6.92 12.39
CA GLU A 162 1.36 6.25 13.70
C GLU A 162 0.73 7.07 14.84
N ARG A 163 0.27 8.30 14.58
CA ARG A 163 -0.33 9.13 15.63
C ARG A 163 -1.59 8.45 16.20
N ASP A 164 -1.72 8.52 17.52
CA ASP A 164 -2.96 8.17 18.20
C ASP A 164 -4.13 8.98 17.60
N ASP A 165 -5.29 8.36 17.53
CA ASP A 165 -6.52 8.94 16.96
C ASP A 165 -6.39 9.42 15.50
N ASN A 166 -5.36 8.96 14.76
CA ASN A 166 -5.31 9.15 13.31
C ASN A 166 -6.13 8.06 12.59
N GLN A 167 -7.06 8.46 11.73
CA GLN A 167 -7.84 7.54 10.89
C GLN A 167 -6.95 6.61 10.05
N PHE A 168 -5.76 7.08 9.65
CA PHE A 168 -4.81 6.30 8.87
C PHE A 168 -3.88 5.42 9.70
N ALA A 169 -3.93 5.49 11.04
CA ALA A 169 -3.12 4.63 11.91
C ALA A 169 -3.39 3.14 11.67
N ILE A 170 -4.59 2.82 11.21
CA ILE A 170 -5.00 1.47 10.86
C ILE A 170 -4.21 0.87 9.68
N LEU A 171 -3.60 1.72 8.84
CA LEU A 171 -2.75 1.26 7.73
C LEU A 171 -1.39 0.76 8.21
N VAL A 172 -0.90 1.29 9.33
CA VAL A 172 0.48 1.04 9.81
C VAL A 172 0.52 -0.03 10.90
N ASP A 173 -0.63 -0.33 11.49
CA ASP A 173 -0.89 -1.43 12.41
C ASP A 173 0.29 -1.84 13.30
N LYS A 174 0.52 -1.05 14.36
CA LYS A 174 1.34 -1.52 15.49
C LYS A 174 0.53 -2.29 16.51
N ASN A 175 -0.76 -2.01 16.63
CA ASN A 175 -1.63 -2.53 17.69
C ASN A 175 -3.11 -2.35 17.33
N LEU A 176 -3.65 -3.05 16.34
CA LEU A 176 -5.09 -3.32 16.26
C LEU A 176 -5.61 -4.20 17.43
N HIS A 177 -4.94 -4.15 18.60
CA HIS A 177 -5.55 -4.44 19.88
C HIS A 177 -6.39 -3.23 20.28
N TYR A 178 -7.51 -3.08 19.58
CA TYR A 178 -8.57 -2.21 20.06
C TYR A 178 -9.07 -2.85 21.36
N GLN A 179 -8.60 -2.34 22.50
CA GLN A 179 -9.21 -2.71 23.78
C GLN A 179 -10.59 -2.08 23.77
N THR A 180 -11.60 -2.86 23.37
CA THR A 180 -12.99 -2.51 23.64
C THR A 180 -13.09 -2.34 25.16
N HIS A 181 -13.12 -1.09 25.61
CA HIS A 181 -13.44 -0.74 26.99
C HIS A 181 -14.90 -1.13 27.22
N ASN A 182 -15.14 -2.41 27.48
CA ASN A 182 -16.43 -2.88 27.93
C ASN A 182 -16.61 -2.31 29.35
N THR A 183 -17.38 -1.23 29.47
CA THR A 183 -17.68 -0.57 30.75
C THR A 183 -18.59 -1.40 31.64
N ASP A 184 -19.06 -2.55 31.16
CA ASP A 184 -19.88 -3.48 31.94
C ASP A 184 -18.99 -4.36 32.82
N SER A 185 -18.74 -3.84 34.02
CA SER A 185 -18.09 -4.50 35.14
C SER A 185 -18.75 -5.85 35.48
N ASN A 186 -18.25 -6.93 34.88
CA ASN A 186 -18.33 -8.28 35.42
C ASN A 186 -17.15 -9.14 34.94
N ASN A 187 -15.96 -8.79 35.44
CA ASN A 187 -14.81 -9.65 35.79
C ASN A 187 -14.27 -10.75 34.84
N ASP A 188 -14.72 -10.83 33.59
CA ASP A 188 -14.10 -11.73 32.60
C ASP A 188 -12.96 -11.01 31.88
N ASN A 189 -11.73 -11.23 32.36
CA ASN A 189 -10.45 -10.71 31.84
C ASN A 189 -10.07 -11.22 30.42
N ARG A 190 -11.04 -11.46 29.53
CA ARG A 190 -10.76 -11.76 28.12
C ARG A 190 -10.58 -10.45 27.36
N THR A 191 -9.35 -9.96 27.30
CA THR A 191 -8.91 -9.06 26.23
C THR A 191 -9.03 -9.79 24.91
N GLY A 192 -10.18 -9.64 24.25
CA GLY A 192 -10.40 -10.13 22.91
C GLY A 192 -9.60 -9.28 21.93
N ASN A 193 -8.61 -9.87 21.27
CA ASN A 193 -7.95 -9.21 20.15
C ASN A 193 -8.89 -9.20 18.95
N THR A 194 -9.35 -8.01 18.56
CA THR A 194 -10.12 -7.84 17.33
C THR A 194 -9.19 -8.01 16.14
N VAL A 195 -9.29 -9.16 15.46
CA VAL A 195 -8.58 -9.41 14.21
C VAL A 195 -9.35 -8.74 13.08
N VAL A 196 -8.66 -7.93 12.27
CA VAL A 196 -9.23 -7.32 11.05
C VAL A 196 -8.55 -7.87 9.81
N LYS A 197 -9.24 -7.81 8.67
CA LYS A 197 -8.72 -8.28 7.39
C LYS A 197 -9.22 -7.39 6.24
N TRP A 198 -8.33 -7.12 5.29
CA TRP A 198 -8.66 -6.43 4.04
C TRP A 198 -9.35 -7.40 3.06
N TYR A 199 -10.39 -6.92 2.40
CA TYR A 199 -11.18 -7.61 1.39
C TYR A 199 -11.31 -6.73 0.15
N PHE A 200 -11.34 -7.35 -1.03
CA PHE A 200 -11.51 -6.68 -2.31
C PHE A 200 -12.85 -7.15 -2.91
N PRO A 201 -13.95 -6.43 -2.64
CA PRO A 201 -15.31 -6.90 -2.91
C PRO A 201 -15.72 -6.76 -4.39
N SER A 202 -15.02 -5.92 -5.14
CA SER A 202 -15.36 -5.52 -6.49
C SER A 202 -14.19 -5.82 -7.42
N ASP A 203 -14.49 -6.15 -8.67
CA ASP A 203 -13.46 -6.29 -9.70
C ASP A 203 -12.75 -4.94 -9.94
N VAL A 204 -11.51 -5.02 -10.43
CA VAL A 204 -10.72 -3.84 -10.80
C VAL A 204 -11.43 -3.09 -11.94
N LEU A 205 -11.62 -1.78 -11.76
CA LEU A 205 -12.13 -0.89 -12.79
C LEU A 205 -10.97 -0.32 -13.62
N ASP A 206 -10.65 -0.93 -14.74
CA ASP A 206 -9.63 -0.48 -15.70
C ASP A 206 -10.21 0.49 -16.73
N PHE A 207 -9.60 1.68 -16.86
CA PHE A 207 -10.03 2.73 -17.78
C PHE A 207 -9.37 2.65 -19.17
N GLN A 208 -8.48 1.67 -19.40
CA GLN A 208 -7.78 1.42 -20.67
C GLN A 208 -6.82 2.54 -21.12
N ASP A 209 -6.50 3.48 -20.23
CA ASP A 209 -5.53 4.56 -20.45
C ASP A 209 -4.28 4.42 -19.57
N GLY A 210 -4.12 3.24 -18.95
CA GLY A 210 -3.08 2.98 -17.96
C GLY A 210 -3.45 3.46 -16.55
N THR A 211 -4.70 3.87 -16.32
CA THR A 211 -5.23 4.11 -14.98
C THR A 211 -6.27 3.07 -14.61
N CYS A 212 -6.38 2.77 -13.32
CA CYS A 212 -7.43 1.91 -12.81
C CYS A 212 -7.84 2.31 -11.39
N TRP A 213 -8.95 1.75 -10.94
CA TRP A 213 -9.46 1.94 -9.60
C TRP A 213 -9.74 0.59 -8.92
N VAL A 214 -9.35 0.46 -7.66
CA VAL A 214 -9.52 -0.76 -6.85
C VAL A 214 -10.29 -0.40 -5.58
N GLU A 215 -11.33 -1.17 -5.26
CA GLU A 215 -12.03 -1.06 -3.97
C GLU A 215 -11.39 -2.01 -2.96
N SER A 216 -11.15 -1.54 -1.73
CA SER A 216 -10.88 -2.42 -0.60
C SER A 216 -11.73 -2.08 0.62
N ARG A 217 -11.98 -3.09 1.45
CA ARG A 217 -12.74 -2.98 2.69
C ARG A 217 -11.98 -3.63 3.82
N LEU A 218 -11.85 -2.93 4.94
CA LEU A 218 -11.33 -3.51 6.17
C LEU A 218 -12.51 -3.94 7.03
N ARG A 219 -12.55 -5.24 7.36
CA ARG A 219 -13.61 -5.83 8.17
C ARG A 219 -13.04 -6.61 9.33
N THR A 220 -13.77 -6.63 10.43
CA THR A 220 -13.47 -7.51 11.57
C THR A 220 -13.76 -8.96 11.21
N VAL A 221 -12.90 -9.88 11.64
CA VAL A 221 -13.09 -11.31 11.44
C VAL A 221 -14.23 -11.91 12.28
N PRO A 222 -14.44 -11.56 13.57
CA PRO A 222 -15.44 -12.23 14.39
C PRO A 222 -16.90 -11.92 14.01
N ASP A 223 -17.19 -10.67 13.61
CA ASP A 223 -18.55 -10.16 13.41
C ASP A 223 -18.77 -9.52 12.03
N ASP A 224 -17.78 -9.55 11.14
CA ASP A 224 -17.84 -8.99 9.78
C ASP A 224 -18.28 -7.51 9.74
N GLN A 225 -17.95 -6.76 10.80
CA GLN A 225 -18.21 -5.34 10.89
C GLN A 225 -17.29 -4.60 9.92
N LEU A 226 -17.88 -3.76 9.06
CA LEU A 226 -17.13 -2.88 8.18
C LEU A 226 -16.51 -1.74 9.00
N TRP A 227 -15.18 -1.65 9.00
CA TRP A 227 -14.45 -0.58 9.67
C TRP A 227 -14.01 0.50 8.69
N VAL A 228 -13.56 0.10 7.50
CA VAL A 228 -13.09 1.05 6.48
C VAL A 228 -13.54 0.59 5.10
N ALA A 229 -13.96 1.53 4.26
CA ALA A 229 -13.97 1.37 2.81
C ALA A 229 -12.93 2.34 2.20
N ALA A 230 -12.10 1.83 1.30
CA ALA A 230 -11.07 2.59 0.63
C ALA A 230 -11.12 2.37 -0.88
N GLY A 231 -10.98 3.45 -1.64
CA GLY A 231 -10.78 3.43 -3.09
C GLY A 231 -9.34 3.78 -3.42
N TRP A 232 -8.69 2.98 -4.26
CA TRP A 232 -7.30 3.16 -4.65
C TRP A 232 -7.24 3.55 -6.12
N SER A 233 -6.87 4.79 -6.40
CA SER A 233 -6.63 5.26 -7.76
C SER A 233 -5.18 4.98 -8.13
N LEU A 234 -4.96 4.19 -9.18
CA LEU A 234 -3.64 3.75 -9.61
C LEU A 234 -3.32 4.21 -11.03
N ARG A 235 -2.03 4.34 -11.33
CA ARG A 235 -1.50 4.69 -12.64
C ARG A 235 -0.29 3.83 -12.98
N GLN A 236 -0.28 3.23 -14.16
CA GLN A 236 0.90 2.53 -14.69
C GLN A 236 1.99 3.52 -15.08
N ARG A 237 3.22 3.21 -14.66
CA ARG A 237 4.41 3.93 -15.06
C ARG A 237 4.79 3.54 -16.49
N THR A 238 4.91 4.53 -17.37
CA THR A 238 5.14 4.31 -18.81
C THR A 238 6.48 3.66 -19.15
N SER A 239 7.48 3.76 -18.27
CA SER A 239 8.82 3.23 -18.53
C SER A 239 8.92 1.71 -18.41
N ASP A 240 8.13 1.09 -17.53
CA ASP A 240 8.26 -0.32 -17.16
C ASP A 240 6.94 -1.02 -16.81
N GLY A 241 5.81 -0.31 -16.87
CA GLY A 241 4.48 -0.87 -16.59
C GLY A 241 4.13 -1.01 -15.11
N ALA A 242 5.03 -0.65 -14.19
CA ALA A 242 4.76 -0.78 -12.76
C ALA A 242 3.60 0.12 -12.31
N TRP A 243 2.69 -0.41 -11.50
CA TRP A 243 1.64 0.38 -10.88
C TRP A 243 2.22 1.37 -9.86
N LEU A 244 1.63 2.56 -9.82
CA LEU A 244 1.87 3.62 -8.85
C LEU A 244 0.54 4.07 -8.26
N LEU A 245 0.56 4.44 -6.98
CA LEU A 245 -0.55 5.05 -6.27
C LEU A 245 -0.71 6.52 -6.67
N ASP A 246 -1.87 6.87 -7.20
CA ASP A 246 -2.21 8.24 -7.62
C ASP A 246 -3.18 8.94 -6.66
N GLY A 247 -3.91 8.17 -5.85
CA GLY A 247 -4.83 8.71 -4.84
C GLY A 247 -5.47 7.63 -3.98
N VAL A 248 -5.98 8.04 -2.83
CA VAL A 248 -6.76 7.19 -1.92
C VAL A 248 -8.02 7.93 -1.49
N ASP A 249 -9.17 7.34 -1.78
CA ASP A 249 -10.45 7.72 -1.19
C ASP A 249 -10.67 6.87 0.07
N TRP A 250 -11.10 7.50 1.17
CA TRP A 250 -11.15 6.85 2.48
C TRP A 250 -12.46 7.16 3.20
N GLN A 251 -13.12 6.13 3.71
CA GLN A 251 -14.27 6.25 4.59
C GLN A 251 -14.09 5.35 5.82
N ASP A 252 -14.05 5.96 7.00
CA ASP A 252 -13.97 5.28 8.28
C ASP A 252 -15.37 5.16 8.90
N PHE A 253 -15.70 3.96 9.38
CA PHE A 253 -17.00 3.61 9.97
C PHE A 253 -16.91 3.33 11.47
N ARG A 254 -15.72 3.45 12.08
CA ARG A 254 -15.54 3.24 13.52
C ARG A 254 -16.17 4.40 14.30
N ASP A 255 -16.86 4.09 15.39
CA ASP A 255 -17.60 5.09 16.17
C ASP A 255 -16.71 6.15 16.81
N ASP A 256 -15.49 5.76 17.22
CA ASP A 256 -14.50 6.65 17.84
C ASP A 256 -13.84 7.60 16.83
N PHE A 257 -13.87 7.25 15.54
CA PHE A 257 -13.24 8.02 14.48
C PHE A 257 -14.30 8.79 13.70
N ARG A 258 -14.65 9.98 14.20
CA ARG A 258 -15.47 10.90 13.42
C ARG A 258 -14.60 11.55 12.33
N PRO A 259 -15.06 11.55 11.05
CA PRO A 259 -14.30 12.16 9.96
C PRO A 259 -14.14 13.65 10.22
N GLY A 260 -12.92 14.05 10.58
CA GLY A 260 -12.58 15.42 10.90
C GLY A 260 -11.08 15.64 10.82
N ILE A 261 -10.54 15.77 9.59
CA ILE A 261 -9.27 16.46 9.43
C ILE A 261 -9.55 17.96 9.61
N GLY A 262 -9.46 18.40 10.87
CA GLY A 262 -9.50 19.81 11.25
C GLY A 262 -10.91 20.41 11.40
N ARG A 263 -11.51 20.25 12.59
CA ARG A 263 -12.62 21.07 13.15
C ARG A 263 -13.90 21.28 12.33
N GLU A 264 -13.97 20.90 11.06
CA GLU A 264 -15.17 20.94 10.24
C GLU A 264 -15.58 19.50 9.94
N GLU A 265 -16.70 19.11 10.56
CA GLU A 265 -17.38 17.85 10.33
C GLU A 265 -17.82 17.83 8.86
N TRP A 266 -17.38 16.82 8.10
CA TRP A 266 -18.07 16.53 6.85
C TRP A 266 -19.43 15.98 7.24
N GLU A 267 -20.49 16.78 7.08
CA GLU A 267 -21.85 16.29 7.20
C GLU A 267 -21.96 15.04 6.33
N ARG A 268 -22.30 13.91 6.97
CA ARG A 268 -22.56 12.66 6.27
C ARG A 268 -23.66 12.96 5.25
N ILE A 269 -23.33 12.99 3.96
CA ILE A 269 -24.31 13.02 2.89
C ILE A 269 -24.93 11.61 2.82
N CYS A 270 -25.76 11.29 3.80
CA CYS A 270 -26.54 10.07 3.84
C CYS A 270 -27.97 10.45 4.24
N GLY A 271 -28.86 10.52 3.23
CA GLY A 271 -30.30 10.26 3.35
C GLY A 271 -31.15 11.32 4.04
#